data_AF-A0A4Z2JE90-F1
#
_entry.id   AF-A0A4Z2JE90-F1
#
_cell.length_a   1.000
_cell.length_b   1.000
_cell.length_c   1.000
_cell.angle_alpha   90.00
_cell.angle_beta   90.00
_cell.angle_gamma   90.00
#
_symmetry.space_group_name_H-M   'P 1'
#
loop_
_entity.id
_entity.type
_entity.pdbx_description
1 polymer ?
#
loop_
_entity_poly.entity_id
_entity_poly.type
_entity_poly.pdbx_seq_one_letter_code
_entity_poly.pdbx_strand_id
1 'polypeptide(L)'
;MTLSAFRFLLYVSVQIFVVNSEEEMDRLRLDNTIAFRKDQRVLYFKDKDGWRPIQPLQTFQSTEKVPDRVGVCGDGKVQAQHAEECDDGNQIVTDACLDCKWAYCGDGYRHDGIEECDGKDFGYQTCKSYLPGSFGQLRCTDSCLMDSTGCKYFT
;
A
#
# COMPACT_ATOMS: atom_id res chain seq x y z
N MET A 1 -55.59 9.20 -35.32
CA MET A 1 -55.10 8.00 -34.63
C MET A 1 -53.93 8.41 -33.75
N THR A 2 -54.15 8.29 -32.45
CA THR A 2 -53.27 8.67 -31.35
C THR A 2 -52.08 7.71 -31.23
N LEU A 3 -50.88 8.26 -31.02
CA LEU A 3 -49.84 7.57 -30.26
C LEU A 3 -49.21 8.59 -29.30
N SER A 4 -49.60 8.39 -28.04
CA SER A 4 -49.15 9.11 -26.86
C SER A 4 -47.65 8.85 -26.66
N ALA A 5 -46.84 9.90 -26.49
CA ALA A 5 -45.49 9.76 -25.97
C ALA A 5 -45.48 10.36 -24.56
N PHE A 6 -45.49 9.43 -23.61
CA PHE A 6 -45.35 9.65 -22.17
C PHE A 6 -44.20 10.61 -21.86
N ARG A 7 -44.51 11.61 -21.03
CA ARG A 7 -43.54 12.43 -20.32
C ARG A 7 -42.96 11.55 -19.21
N PHE A 8 -41.67 11.19 -19.22
CA PHE A 8 -40.89 10.90 -17.99
C PHE A 8 -39.38 10.78 -18.28
N LEU A 9 -38.60 11.46 -17.42
CA LEU A 9 -37.18 11.28 -17.08
C LEU A 9 -36.13 12.06 -17.91
N LEU A 10 -35.53 13.05 -17.24
CA LEU A 10 -34.24 13.65 -17.54
C LEU A 10 -33.15 12.57 -17.55
N TYR A 11 -32.93 11.91 -18.69
CA TYR A 11 -31.76 11.07 -18.91
C TYR A 11 -30.77 11.86 -19.77
N VAL A 12 -29.64 12.24 -19.20
CA VAL A 12 -28.48 12.69 -20.00
C VAL A 12 -28.00 11.47 -20.78
N SER A 13 -28.44 11.33 -22.02
CA SER A 13 -28.00 10.26 -22.91
C SER A 13 -26.55 10.53 -23.31
N VAL A 14 -25.60 9.97 -22.57
CA VAL A 14 -24.20 9.93 -22.99
C VAL A 14 -24.13 9.01 -24.20
N GLN A 15 -23.91 9.59 -25.38
CA GLN A 15 -23.86 8.87 -26.64
C GLN A 15 -22.41 8.82 -27.13
N ILE A 16 -21.92 7.62 -27.44
CA ILE A 16 -20.59 7.44 -28.04
C ILE A 16 -20.76 7.42 -29.56
N PHE A 17 -20.05 8.31 -30.25
CA PHE A 17 -20.08 8.40 -31.71
C PHE A 17 -18.95 7.58 -32.32
N VAL A 18 -19.19 6.98 -33.48
CA VAL A 18 -18.16 6.26 -34.25
C VAL A 18 -18.01 6.99 -35.58
N VAL A 19 -16.82 7.55 -35.82
CA VAL A 19 -16.52 8.41 -36.99
C VAL A 19 -15.36 7.85 -37.79
N ASN A 20 -15.33 8.13 -39.09
CA ASN A 20 -14.28 7.66 -40.00
C ASN A 20 -13.14 8.68 -40.19
N SER A 21 -13.36 9.98 -39.92
CA SER A 21 -12.38 11.05 -40.13
C SER A 21 -12.52 12.21 -39.14
N GLU A 22 -11.56 13.13 -39.15
CA GLU A 22 -11.58 14.35 -38.33
C GLU A 22 -12.73 15.28 -38.71
N GLU A 23 -13.03 15.39 -40.00
CA GLU A 23 -14.10 16.25 -40.51
C GLU A 23 -15.49 15.71 -40.12
N GLU A 24 -15.64 14.39 -39.97
CA GLU A 24 -16.84 13.79 -39.37
C GLU A 24 -16.94 14.10 -37.87
N MET A 25 -15.81 14.09 -37.16
CA MET A 25 -15.72 14.42 -35.75
C MET A 25 -16.05 15.89 -35.47
N ASP A 26 -15.50 16.83 -36.24
CA ASP A 26 -15.73 18.27 -36.10
C ASP A 26 -17.16 18.69 -36.43
N ARG A 27 -17.89 17.89 -37.23
CA ARG A 27 -19.30 18.11 -37.50
C ARG A 27 -20.19 17.81 -36.28
N LEU A 28 -19.70 17.10 -35.28
CA LEU A 28 -20.44 16.84 -34.03
C LEU A 28 -20.46 18.10 -33.16
N ARG A 29 -21.56 18.85 -33.22
CA ARG A 29 -21.81 20.08 -32.44
C ARG A 29 -22.23 19.82 -30.99
N LEU A 30 -21.76 18.71 -30.40
CA LEU A 30 -22.06 18.35 -29.02
C LEU A 30 -20.81 18.51 -28.18
N ASP A 31 -20.94 19.19 -27.05
CA ASP A 31 -19.89 19.28 -26.04
C ASP A 31 -20.09 18.14 -25.02
N ASN A 32 -19.05 17.83 -24.24
CA ASN A 32 -19.04 16.69 -23.30
C ASN A 32 -19.38 15.35 -23.96
N THR A 33 -18.89 15.15 -25.17
CA THR A 33 -19.20 13.99 -26.02
C THR A 33 -17.95 13.17 -26.32
N ILE A 34 -18.11 11.85 -26.44
CA ILE A 34 -17.03 10.92 -26.79
C ILE A 34 -17.22 10.45 -28.24
N ALA A 35 -16.14 10.46 -29.02
CA ALA A 35 -16.10 9.94 -30.38
C ALA A 35 -14.94 8.96 -30.57
N PHE A 36 -15.18 7.80 -31.17
CA PHE A 36 -14.16 6.86 -31.61
C PHE A 36 -13.81 7.12 -33.07
N ARG A 37 -12.55 7.52 -33.34
CA ARG A 37 -12.01 7.67 -34.69
C ARG A 37 -11.52 6.33 -35.20
N LYS A 38 -12.20 5.75 -36.20
CA LYS A 38 -11.86 4.43 -36.76
C LYS A 38 -10.54 4.40 -37.50
N ASP A 39 -10.19 5.51 -38.15
CA ASP A 39 -8.93 5.67 -38.89
C ASP A 39 -7.71 5.65 -37.96
N GLN A 40 -7.84 6.25 -36.77
CA GLN A 40 -6.76 6.31 -35.78
C GLN A 40 -6.89 5.25 -34.67
N ARG A 41 -8.06 4.62 -34.54
CA ARG A 41 -8.43 3.70 -33.45
C ARG A 41 -8.25 4.33 -32.06
N VAL A 42 -8.54 5.62 -31.95
CA VAL A 42 -8.39 6.41 -30.73
C VAL A 42 -9.74 7.00 -30.33
N LEU A 43 -10.01 7.01 -29.03
CA LEU A 43 -11.15 7.71 -28.45
C LEU A 43 -10.80 9.19 -28.26
N TYR A 44 -11.75 10.07 -28.54
CA TYR A 44 -11.64 11.51 -28.37
C TYR A 44 -12.78 12.00 -27.47
N PHE A 45 -12.48 12.99 -26.64
CA PHE A 45 -13.47 13.71 -25.84
C PHE A 45 -13.53 15.17 -26.31
N LYS A 46 -14.74 15.69 -26.49
CA LYS A 46 -14.96 17.11 -26.77
C LYS A 46 -15.28 17.86 -25.50
N ASP A 47 -14.37 18.75 -25.11
CA ASP A 47 -14.57 19.75 -24.06
C ASP A 47 -14.89 21.12 -24.69
N LYS A 48 -15.10 22.14 -23.87
CA LYS A 48 -15.25 23.55 -24.27
C LYS A 48 -14.11 24.08 -25.14
N ASP A 49 -12.91 23.49 -25.00
CA ASP A 49 -11.69 23.89 -25.72
C ASP A 49 -11.47 23.07 -27.00
N GLY A 50 -12.39 22.13 -27.33
CA GLY A 50 -12.33 21.30 -28.53
C GLY A 50 -12.05 19.80 -28.26
N TRP A 51 -11.68 19.08 -29.32
CA TRP A 51 -11.42 17.64 -29.28
C TRP A 51 -10.04 17.32 -28.71
N ARG A 52 -9.99 16.40 -27.75
CA ARG A 52 -8.74 15.89 -27.18
C ARG A 52 -8.73 14.36 -27.20
N PRO A 53 -7.62 13.71 -27.57
CA PRO A 53 -7.51 12.26 -27.54
C PRO A 53 -7.50 11.76 -26.10
N ILE A 54 -8.34 10.76 -25.81
CA ILE A 54 -8.27 9.96 -24.59
C ILE A 54 -7.16 8.93 -24.83
N GLN A 55 -6.00 9.13 -24.20
CA GLN A 55 -4.92 8.15 -24.25
C GLN A 55 -5.27 6.95 -23.35
N PRO A 56 -5.55 5.74 -23.89
CA PRO A 56 -6.02 4.62 -23.07
C PRO A 56 -4.88 3.96 -22.28
N LEU A 57 -3.63 4.14 -22.69
CA LEU A 57 -2.45 3.68 -21.99
C LEU A 57 -1.32 4.60 -22.46
N GLN A 58 -1.01 5.64 -21.67
CA GLN A 58 0.40 5.78 -21.41
C GLN A 58 0.74 4.52 -20.63
N THR A 59 1.52 3.60 -21.23
CA THR A 59 2.34 2.68 -20.45
C THR A 59 2.81 3.48 -19.25
N PHE A 60 2.56 3.03 -18.02
CA PHE A 60 3.05 3.63 -16.79
C PHE A 60 4.58 3.85 -16.89
N GLN A 61 4.98 4.88 -17.60
CA GLN A 61 6.30 5.42 -17.65
C GLN A 61 6.16 6.63 -16.76
N SER A 62 6.23 6.36 -15.46
CA SER A 62 6.47 7.34 -14.42
C SER A 62 7.75 8.08 -14.77
N THR A 63 7.64 9.06 -15.66
CA THR A 63 8.57 10.17 -15.83
C THR A 63 8.13 11.35 -14.97
N GLU A 64 7.26 11.09 -14.00
CA GLU A 64 7.32 11.78 -12.73
C GLU A 64 8.74 11.53 -12.19
N LYS A 65 9.64 12.49 -12.44
CA LYS A 65 10.54 12.93 -11.39
C LYS A 65 9.61 13.31 -10.23
N VAL A 66 9.18 12.30 -9.48
CA VAL A 66 8.51 12.50 -8.19
C VAL A 66 9.53 13.31 -7.40
N PRO A 67 9.25 14.57 -7.04
CA PRO A 67 10.09 15.27 -6.10
C PRO A 67 9.99 14.45 -4.81
N ASP A 68 11.12 13.86 -4.41
CA ASP A 68 11.29 12.96 -3.25
C ASP A 68 10.06 12.15 -2.88
N ARG A 69 10.06 10.88 -3.29
CA ARG A 69 9.30 9.87 -2.55
C ARG A 69 9.60 10.11 -1.08
N VAL A 70 8.58 10.52 -0.32
CA VAL A 70 8.63 10.51 1.14
C VAL A 70 9.16 9.13 1.48
N GLY A 71 10.31 9.09 2.14
CA GLY A 71 10.95 7.81 2.44
C GLY A 71 10.01 6.99 3.30
N VAL A 72 9.81 5.73 2.92
CA VAL A 72 8.91 4.84 3.64
C VAL A 72 9.70 3.61 4.00
N CYS A 73 9.70 3.36 5.30
CA CYS A 73 10.29 2.16 5.84
C CYS A 73 9.68 0.89 5.23
N GLY A 74 10.56 0.00 4.76
CA GLY A 74 10.21 -1.26 4.12
C GLY A 74 10.10 -1.18 2.60
N ASP A 75 10.67 -0.14 1.97
CA ASP A 75 10.70 -0.01 0.50
C ASP A 75 11.95 -0.63 -0.15
N GLY A 76 12.82 -1.23 0.67
CA GLY A 76 14.06 -1.89 0.29
C GLY A 76 15.22 -0.92 0.10
N LYS A 77 15.10 0.35 0.51
CA LYS A 77 16.15 1.35 0.35
C LYS A 77 16.31 2.20 1.60
N VAL A 78 17.47 2.09 2.22
CA VAL A 78 17.86 2.97 3.33
C VAL A 78 17.91 4.43 2.87
N GLN A 79 17.04 5.26 3.42
CA GLN A 79 16.92 6.67 3.11
C GLN A 79 17.36 7.53 4.30
N ALA A 80 18.67 7.75 4.44
CA ALA A 80 19.25 8.50 5.55
C ALA A 80 18.69 9.93 5.70
N GLN A 81 18.24 10.58 4.62
CA GLN A 81 17.58 11.90 4.67
C GLN A 81 16.24 11.89 5.43
N HIS A 82 15.63 10.72 5.63
CA HIS A 82 14.42 10.51 6.42
C HIS A 82 14.72 9.86 7.80
N ALA A 83 15.99 9.84 8.22
CA ALA A 83 16.46 9.23 9.47
C ALA A 83 16.28 7.71 9.57
N GLU A 84 16.25 7.02 8.43
CA GLU A 84 16.32 5.55 8.38
C GLU A 84 17.77 5.08 8.57
N GLU A 85 17.99 4.12 9.47
CA GLU A 85 19.28 3.46 9.72
C GLU A 85 19.40 2.11 9.01
N CYS A 86 18.27 1.48 8.72
CA CYS A 86 18.11 0.23 7.99
C CYS A 86 16.82 0.26 7.16
N ASP A 87 16.72 -0.61 6.16
CA ASP A 87 15.50 -0.95 5.44
C ASP A 87 15.74 -2.32 4.79
N ASP A 88 14.98 -3.32 5.20
CA ASP A 88 15.10 -4.70 4.73
C ASP A 88 13.98 -5.11 3.76
N GLY A 89 13.19 -4.14 3.30
CA GLY A 89 12.15 -4.31 2.30
C GLY A 89 10.85 -4.92 2.82
N ASN A 90 10.64 -4.93 4.14
CA ASN A 90 9.40 -5.43 4.74
C ASN A 90 8.92 -4.53 5.90
N GLN A 91 7.77 -4.86 6.51
CA GLN A 91 7.19 -4.12 7.66
C GLN A 91 7.11 -4.98 8.93
N ILE A 92 7.95 -6.00 9.01
CA ILE A 92 8.04 -6.92 10.13
C ILE A 92 8.91 -6.24 11.19
N VAL A 93 8.39 -6.16 12.41
CA VAL A 93 9.02 -5.46 13.53
C VAL A 93 9.78 -6.41 14.47
N THR A 94 9.83 -7.70 14.13
CA THR A 94 10.44 -8.76 14.95
C THR A 94 11.75 -9.27 14.35
N ASP A 95 12.29 -8.55 13.37
CA ASP A 95 13.58 -8.84 12.73
C ASP A 95 14.62 -7.77 13.10
N ALA A 96 15.70 -7.69 12.32
CA ALA A 96 16.81 -6.78 12.61
C ALA A 96 16.48 -5.30 12.34
N CYS A 97 15.38 -4.99 11.63
CA CYS A 97 15.03 -3.65 11.20
C CYS A 97 13.66 -3.21 11.75
N LEU A 98 13.66 -2.75 12.99
CA LEU A 98 12.48 -2.24 13.68
C LEU A 98 12.24 -0.77 13.34
N ASP A 99 11.10 -0.45 12.70
CA ASP A 99 10.71 0.94 12.38
C ASP A 99 11.85 1.74 11.73
N CYS A 100 12.60 1.09 10.83
CA CYS A 100 13.78 1.62 10.14
C CYS A 100 14.94 2.04 11.03
N LYS A 101 15.02 1.42 12.20
CA LYS A 101 16.16 1.45 13.09
C LYS A 101 16.66 0.03 13.34
N TRP A 102 17.94 -0.08 13.67
CA TRP A 102 18.47 -1.37 14.07
C TRP A 102 17.78 -1.83 15.36
N ALA A 103 17.23 -3.04 15.32
CA ALA A 103 16.67 -3.68 16.49
C ALA A 103 17.77 -3.90 17.54
N TYR A 104 17.41 -3.77 18.81
CA TYR A 104 18.32 -3.94 19.93
C TYR A 104 17.61 -4.44 21.18
N CYS A 105 18.35 -5.16 22.02
CA CYS A 105 17.82 -5.68 23.27
C CYS A 105 17.26 -4.57 24.19
N GLY A 106 15.99 -4.70 24.54
CA GLY A 106 15.22 -3.75 25.31
C GLY A 106 14.49 -2.69 24.48
N ASP A 107 14.35 -2.89 23.16
CA ASP A 107 13.55 -2.04 22.28
C ASP A 107 12.04 -2.33 22.34
N GLY A 108 11.65 -3.41 23.02
CA GLY A 108 10.27 -3.83 23.23
C GLY A 108 9.77 -4.89 22.25
N TYR A 109 10.60 -5.31 21.28
CA TYR A 109 10.28 -6.33 20.30
C TYR A 109 11.33 -7.44 20.34
N ARG A 110 10.91 -8.66 20.60
CA ARG A 110 11.84 -9.78 20.60
C ARG A 110 12.29 -10.11 19.17
N HIS A 111 13.59 -10.01 18.93
CA HIS A 111 14.17 -10.41 17.65
C HIS A 111 14.28 -11.93 17.54
N ASP A 112 13.39 -12.53 16.74
CA ASP A 112 13.28 -13.99 16.61
C ASP A 112 14.61 -14.61 16.11
N GLY A 113 15.16 -15.53 16.92
CA GLY A 113 16.39 -16.26 16.59
C GLY A 113 17.69 -15.54 16.97
N ILE A 114 17.63 -14.28 17.41
CA ILE A 114 18.77 -13.55 17.99
C ILE A 114 18.59 -13.40 19.52
N GLU A 115 17.38 -13.08 19.95
CA GLU A 115 17.04 -12.85 21.36
C GLU A 115 16.13 -13.95 21.90
N GLU A 116 16.33 -14.33 23.17
CA GLU A 116 15.43 -15.29 23.82
C GLU A 116 14.14 -14.60 24.32
N CYS A 117 14.27 -13.35 24.75
CA CYS A 117 13.20 -12.50 25.27
C CYS A 117 13.51 -11.02 25.03
N ASP A 118 12.49 -10.16 25.08
CA ASP A 118 12.66 -8.71 25.20
C ASP A 118 11.63 -8.16 26.19
N GLY A 119 12.11 -7.56 27.29
CA GLY A 119 11.25 -6.96 28.31
C GLY A 119 10.24 -7.95 28.92
N LYS A 120 9.01 -7.95 28.39
CA LYS A 120 7.92 -8.86 28.79
C LYS A 120 7.53 -9.87 27.72
N ASP A 121 8.10 -9.77 26.53
CA ASP A 121 7.95 -10.78 25.49
C ASP A 121 8.93 -11.92 25.77
N PHE A 122 8.37 -13.07 26.10
CA PHE A 122 9.11 -14.31 26.34
C PHE A 122 8.92 -15.33 25.23
N GLY A 123 8.36 -14.95 24.07
CA GLY A 123 8.09 -15.91 23.00
C GLY A 123 7.09 -16.98 23.36
N TYR A 124 6.03 -16.59 24.08
CA TYR A 124 5.04 -17.50 24.65
C TYR A 124 5.61 -18.46 25.72
N GLN A 125 6.87 -18.29 26.13
CA GLN A 125 7.43 -19.08 27.21
C GLN A 125 6.92 -18.60 28.57
N THR A 126 6.73 -19.55 29.45
CA THR A 126 6.40 -19.36 30.86
C THR A 126 7.34 -20.24 31.68
N CYS A 127 7.39 -20.05 33.00
CA CYS A 127 8.14 -20.96 33.87
C CYS A 127 7.79 -22.43 33.59
N LYS A 128 6.50 -22.74 33.38
CA LYS A 128 6.03 -24.10 33.11
C LYS A 128 6.56 -24.69 31.79
N SER A 129 6.68 -23.89 30.73
CA SER A 129 7.14 -24.37 29.43
C SER A 129 8.67 -24.37 29.32
N TYR A 130 9.33 -23.37 29.91
CA TYR A 130 10.79 -23.26 29.94
C TYR A 130 11.44 -24.24 30.92
N LEU A 131 10.81 -24.44 32.10
CA LEU A 131 11.19 -25.41 33.12
C LEU A 131 9.99 -26.29 33.49
N PRO A 132 9.82 -27.46 32.86
CA PRO A 132 8.68 -28.35 33.08
C PRO A 132 8.48 -28.68 34.56
N GLY A 133 7.25 -28.47 35.05
CA GLY A 133 6.88 -28.70 36.45
C GLY A 133 7.14 -27.52 37.40
N SER A 134 7.62 -26.39 36.88
CA SER A 134 7.76 -25.16 37.65
C SER A 134 6.59 -24.18 37.43
N PHE A 135 6.43 -23.24 38.36
CA PHE A 135 5.50 -22.13 38.31
C PHE A 135 6.21 -20.83 38.73
N GLY A 136 5.62 -19.68 38.47
CA GLY A 136 6.21 -18.38 38.82
C GLY A 136 6.30 -17.45 37.62
N GLN A 137 7.26 -16.53 37.66
CA GLN A 137 7.45 -15.52 36.62
C GLN A 137 8.86 -15.64 36.03
N LEU A 138 8.93 -15.72 34.69
CA LEU A 138 10.18 -15.52 33.95
C LEU A 138 10.54 -14.04 33.96
N ARG A 139 11.84 -13.76 33.91
CA ARG A 139 12.37 -12.41 33.77
C ARG A 139 13.27 -12.37 32.55
N CYS A 140 13.29 -11.23 31.88
CA CYS A 140 14.24 -10.99 30.81
C CYS A 140 15.39 -10.17 31.38
N THR A 141 16.62 -10.59 31.12
CA THR A 141 17.82 -9.85 31.54
C THR A 141 18.08 -8.67 30.60
N ASP A 142 18.92 -7.72 31.02
CA ASP A 142 19.38 -6.60 30.17
C ASP A 142 20.24 -7.06 28.97
N SER A 143 20.53 -8.36 28.87
CA SER A 143 21.21 -8.99 27.73
C SER A 143 20.27 -9.90 26.93
N CYS A 144 18.94 -9.78 27.11
CA CYS A 144 17.90 -10.51 26.38
C CYS A 144 18.00 -12.03 26.49
N LEU A 145 18.51 -12.49 27.64
CA LEU A 145 18.52 -13.89 28.05
C LEU A 145 17.41 -14.16 29.05
N MET A 146 16.83 -15.36 28.97
CA MET A 146 15.83 -15.84 29.92
C MET A 146 16.44 -16.03 31.32
N ASP A 147 15.88 -15.35 32.31
CA ASP A 147 16.18 -15.59 33.72
C ASP A 147 15.02 -16.35 34.39
N SER A 148 15.33 -17.56 34.82
CA SER A 148 14.40 -18.49 35.46
C SER A 148 14.48 -18.51 36.99
N THR A 149 15.29 -17.63 37.62
CA THR A 149 15.38 -17.54 39.09
C THR A 149 14.03 -17.19 39.76
N GLY A 150 13.10 -16.60 39.03
CA GLY A 150 11.72 -16.36 39.48
C GLY A 150 10.80 -17.60 39.44
N CYS A 151 11.25 -18.70 38.85
CA CYS A 151 10.51 -19.96 38.77
C CYS A 151 10.75 -20.82 40.02
N LYS A 152 9.71 -21.54 40.45
CA LYS A 152 9.69 -22.39 41.65
C LYS A 152 9.05 -23.73 41.32
N TYR A 153 9.47 -24.79 42.00
CA TYR A 153 8.86 -26.11 41.90
C TYR A 153 7.90 -26.36 43.06
N PHE A 154 6.93 -27.25 42.85
CA PHE A 154 6.13 -27.77 43.95
C PHE A 154 7.04 -28.61 44.86
N THR A 155 7.17 -28.19 46.11
CA THR A 155 7.82 -28.96 47.19
C THR A 155 6.81 -29.80 47.92
#